data_AF-A0A660NRK3-F1
#
_entry.id   AF-A0A660NRK3-F1
#
_cell.length_a   1.000
_cell.length_b   1.000
_cell.length_c   1.000
_cell.angle_alpha   90.00
_cell.angle_beta   90.00
_cell.angle_gamma   90.00
#
_symmetry.space_group_name_H-M   'P 1'
#
loop_
_entity.id
_entity.type
_entity.pdbx_description
1 polymer ?
#
loop_
_entity_poly.entity_id
_entity_poly.type
_entity_poly.pdbx_seq_one_letter_code
_entity_poly.pdbx_strand_id
1 'polypeptide(L)'
;MSKVTFHDTVSVDVAGTLPAKGSKAPAFSLVNAELGESTLATYAGKRKVLNIFPSVDTGVCATSVRRFNTEASKLDNTVVLCISGDLPFAQNRFCGAEGLKNV
;
A
#
# COMPACT_ATOMS: atom_id res chain seq x y z
N MET A 1 -1.03 19.45 -8.08
CA MET A 1 -2.38 19.32 -7.49
C MET A 1 -3.15 18.38 -8.37
N SER A 2 -3.38 17.15 -7.89
CA SER A 2 -4.14 16.15 -8.63
C SER A 2 -5.56 16.12 -8.07
N LYS A 3 -6.58 16.01 -8.92
CA LYS A 3 -7.97 15.84 -8.49
C LYS A 3 -8.41 14.42 -8.77
N VAL A 4 -9.10 13.82 -7.80
CA VAL A 4 -9.73 12.51 -7.93
C VAL A 4 -11.22 12.61 -7.63
N THR A 5 -12.01 11.66 -8.10
CA THR A 5 -13.45 11.57 -7.80
C THR A 5 -13.69 10.50 -6.74
N PHE A 6 -14.58 10.78 -5.79
CA PHE A 6 -15.12 9.84 -4.84
C PHE A 6 -16.61 9.64 -5.14
N HIS A 7 -17.00 8.39 -5.39
CA HIS A 7 -18.36 8.00 -5.82
C HIS A 7 -18.87 8.81 -7.02
N ASP A 8 -17.97 9.20 -7.94
CA ASP A 8 -18.25 10.02 -9.13
C ASP A 8 -18.99 11.34 -8.89
N THR A 9 -19.10 11.75 -7.63
CA THR A 9 -19.97 12.85 -7.18
C THR A 9 -19.19 13.88 -6.38
N VAL A 10 -18.12 13.49 -5.70
CA VAL A 10 -17.30 14.37 -4.88
C VAL A 10 -15.91 14.50 -5.48
N SER A 11 -15.51 15.72 -5.83
CA SER A 11 -14.12 16.00 -6.21
C SER A 11 -13.26 16.15 -4.96
N VAL A 12 -12.17 15.40 -4.88
CA VAL A 12 -11.21 15.43 -3.77
C VAL A 12 -9.86 15.93 -4.28
N ASP A 13 -9.32 16.95 -3.62
CA ASP A 13 -7.98 17.46 -3.91
C ASP A 13 -6.92 16.57 -3.25
N VAL A 14 -5.93 16.15 -4.05
CA VAL A 14 -4.79 15.36 -3.60
C VAL A 14 -3.54 16.24 -3.67
N ALA A 15 -2.95 16.47 -2.49
CA ALA A 15 -1.72 17.22 -2.33
C ALA A 15 -0.52 16.48 -2.93
N GLY A 16 0.49 17.25 -3.35
CA GLY A 16 1.70 16.72 -3.96
C GLY A 16 1.52 16.27 -5.41
N THR A 17 2.48 15.47 -5.88
CA THR A 17 2.54 14.95 -7.25
C THR A 17 2.95 13.49 -7.22
N LEU A 18 2.19 12.63 -7.89
CA LEU A 18 2.52 11.21 -7.99
C LEU A 18 3.78 11.04 -8.87
N PRO A 19 4.77 10.23 -8.45
CA PRO A 19 5.99 10.03 -9.24
C PRO A 19 5.69 9.48 -10.64
N ALA A 20 6.25 10.12 -11.67
CA ALA A 20 6.15 9.65 -13.05
C ALA A 20 7.06 8.43 -13.29
N LYS A 21 6.75 7.63 -14.32
CA LYS A 21 7.60 6.50 -14.73
C LYS A 21 9.03 6.98 -15.01
N GLY A 22 10.03 6.26 -14.49
CA GLY A 22 11.45 6.58 -14.64
C GLY A 22 11.98 7.60 -13.63
N SER A 23 11.11 8.24 -12.85
CA SER A 23 11.55 9.09 -11.74
C SER A 23 12.02 8.26 -10.54
N LYS A 24 12.95 8.82 -9.76
CA LYS A 24 13.39 8.22 -8.50
C LYS A 24 12.27 8.33 -7.47
N ALA A 25 11.90 7.20 -6.86
CA ALA A 25 10.91 7.18 -5.78
C ALA A 25 11.38 8.05 -4.59
N PRO A 26 10.52 8.93 -4.05
CA PRO A 26 10.83 9.70 -2.84
C PRO A 26 11.11 8.77 -1.64
N ALA A 27 12.06 9.16 -0.79
CA ALA A 27 12.29 8.45 0.46
C ALA A 27 11.06 8.56 1.37
N PHE A 28 10.75 7.47 2.07
CA PHE A 28 9.70 7.44 3.10
C PHE A 28 10.19 6.66 4.31
N SER A 29 9.53 6.94 5.44
CA SER A 29 9.56 6.15 6.66
C SER A 29 8.11 5.90 7.07
N LEU A 30 7.77 4.63 7.30
CA LEU A 30 6.44 4.16 7.70
C LEU A 30 6.55 3.25 8.91
N VAL A 31 5.44 3.04 9.62
CA VAL A 31 5.36 2.12 10.76
C VAL A 31 4.83 0.77 10.29
N ASN A 32 5.51 -0.32 10.64
CA ASN A 32 5.09 -1.68 10.30
C ASN A 32 4.19 -2.31 11.39
N ALA A 33 3.76 -3.54 11.14
CA ALA A 33 2.92 -4.34 12.03
C ALA A 33 3.51 -4.53 13.44
N GLU A 34 4.84 -4.58 13.54
CA GLU A 34 5.59 -4.73 14.79
C GLU A 34 5.89 -3.39 15.49
N LEU A 35 5.27 -2.29 15.01
CA LEU A 35 5.50 -0.92 15.49
C LEU A 35 6.93 -0.41 15.27
N GLY A 36 7.68 -1.08 14.40
CA GLY A 36 9.02 -0.70 13.96
C GLY A 36 8.98 0.20 12.72
N GLU A 37 10.11 0.85 12.45
CA GLU A 37 10.28 1.70 11.28
C GLU A 37 10.58 0.85 10.03
N SER A 38 9.91 1.18 8.91
CA SER A 38 10.16 0.60 7.60
C SER A 38 10.35 1.71 6.57
N THR A 39 11.56 1.77 6.01
CA THR A 39 11.94 2.71 4.95
C THR A 39 12.06 2.00 3.59
N LEU A 40 12.17 2.76 2.50
CA LEU A 40 12.53 2.19 1.19
C LEU A 40 13.84 1.38 1.20
N ALA A 41 14.79 1.75 2.05
CA ALA A 41 16.10 1.10 2.17
C ALA A 41 16.00 -0.30 2.79
N THR A 42 15.03 -0.51 3.69
CA THR A 42 14.70 -1.83 4.29
C THR A 42 14.49 -2.91 3.22
N TYR A 43 13.98 -2.51 2.05
CA TYR A 43 13.68 -3.40 0.94
C TYR A 43 14.67 -3.28 -0.22
N ALA A 44 15.91 -2.82 0.03
CA ALA A 44 16.95 -2.70 -0.99
C ALA A 44 17.13 -4.01 -1.79
N GLY A 45 17.42 -3.89 -3.08
CA GLY A 45 17.56 -5.04 -3.99
C GLY A 45 16.24 -5.65 -4.49
N LYS A 46 15.11 -5.47 -3.79
CA LYS A 46 13.79 -5.95 -4.22
C LYS A 46 13.06 -4.95 -5.11
N ARG A 47 12.16 -5.43 -5.96
CA ARG A 47 11.12 -4.62 -6.61
C ARG A 47 10.01 -4.36 -5.60
N LYS A 48 9.50 -3.13 -5.54
CA LYS A 48 8.48 -2.74 -4.57
C LYS A 48 7.20 -2.38 -5.30
N VAL A 49 6.09 -2.97 -4.88
CA VAL A 49 4.75 -2.59 -5.30
C VAL A 49 4.11 -1.84 -4.13
N LEU A 50 3.92 -0.53 -4.27
CA LEU A 50 3.25 0.29 -3.26
C LEU A 50 1.75 0.29 -3.54
N ASN A 51 0.99 -0.51 -2.79
CA ASN A 51 -0.46 -0.57 -2.87
C ASN A 51 -1.05 0.41 -1.84
N ILE A 52 -1.42 1.61 -2.30
CA ILE A 52 -1.82 2.73 -1.44
C ILE A 52 -3.34 2.89 -1.49
N PHE A 53 -3.99 2.90 -0.32
CA PHE A 53 -5.45 3.04 -0.21
C PHE A 53 -5.84 3.86 1.04
N PRO A 54 -7.04 4.47 1.07
CA PRO A 54 -7.45 5.34 2.20
C PRO A 54 -7.51 4.60 3.55
N SER A 55 -8.17 3.44 3.57
CA SER A 55 -8.28 2.58 4.75
C SER A 55 -8.55 1.12 4.36
N VAL A 56 -7.99 0.16 5.12
CA VAL A 56 -8.30 -1.28 4.99
C VAL A 56 -9.73 -1.61 5.41
N ASP A 57 -10.37 -0.76 6.22
CA ASP A 57 -11.67 -1.04 6.86
C ASP A 57 -12.86 -0.53 6.02
N THR A 58 -12.70 -0.53 4.69
CA THR A 58 -13.75 -0.11 3.75
C THR A 58 -14.35 -1.30 3.00
N GLY A 59 -15.67 -1.28 2.80
CA GLY A 59 -16.45 -2.42 2.27
C GLY A 59 -16.16 -2.80 0.81
N VAL A 60 -15.21 -2.13 0.15
CA VAL A 60 -14.76 -2.41 -1.20
C VAL A 60 -13.25 -2.51 -1.14
N CYS A 61 -12.69 -3.65 -1.59
CA CYS A 61 -11.25 -3.97 -1.69
C CYS A 61 -10.67 -4.97 -0.68
N ALA A 62 -11.44 -5.97 -0.24
CA ALA A 62 -10.83 -7.21 0.26
C ALA A 62 -10.35 -8.07 -0.93
N THR A 63 -11.27 -8.54 -1.79
CA THR A 63 -10.96 -9.59 -2.78
C THR A 63 -10.02 -9.18 -3.92
N SER A 64 -10.17 -7.99 -4.51
CA SER A 64 -9.32 -7.53 -5.62
C SER A 64 -7.89 -7.25 -5.16
N VAL A 65 -7.75 -6.55 -4.03
CA VAL A 65 -6.47 -6.28 -3.36
C VAL A 65 -5.83 -7.59 -2.91
N ARG A 66 -6.60 -8.54 -2.35
CA ARG A 66 -6.13 -9.89 -2.03
C ARG A 66 -5.52 -10.57 -3.23
N ARG A 67 -6.27 -10.61 -4.34
CA ARG A 67 -5.83 -11.29 -5.56
C ARG A 67 -4.57 -10.62 -6.11
N PHE A 68 -4.57 -9.30 -6.20
CA PHE A 68 -3.40 -8.55 -6.66
C PHE A 68 -2.18 -8.81 -5.78
N ASN A 69 -2.31 -8.69 -4.46
CA ASN A 69 -1.22 -8.90 -3.51
C ASN A 69 -0.71 -10.35 -3.58
N THR A 70 -1.61 -11.33 -3.69
CA THR A 70 -1.26 -12.76 -3.84
C THR A 70 -0.50 -13.02 -5.14
N GLU A 71 -0.90 -12.43 -6.26
CA GLU A 71 -0.20 -12.65 -7.53
C GLU A 71 1.11 -11.86 -7.59
N ALA A 72 1.14 -10.63 -7.10
CA ALA A 72 2.34 -9.79 -7.10
C ALA A 72 3.42 -10.32 -6.14
N SER A 73 3.04 -10.93 -5.01
CA SER A 73 3.98 -11.56 -4.08
C SER A 73 4.62 -12.85 -4.60
N LYS A 74 4.04 -13.49 -5.63
CA LYS A 74 4.63 -14.65 -6.32
C LYS A 74 5.73 -14.26 -7.31
N LEU A 75 5.87 -12.98 -7.64
CA LEU A 75 6.87 -12.52 -8.60
C LEU A 75 8.27 -12.49 -7.96
N ASP A 76 9.25 -13.10 -8.63
CA ASP A 76 10.63 -13.27 -8.12
C ASP A 76 11.31 -11.97 -7.71
N ASN A 77 11.74 -11.78 -6.47
CA ASN A 77 12.36 -10.52 -6.02
C ASN A 77 11.38 -9.33 -6.00
N THR A 78 10.09 -9.58 -5.71
CA THR A 78 9.09 -8.53 -5.44
C THR A 78 8.64 -8.55 -3.98
N VAL A 79 8.41 -7.37 -3.42
CA VAL A 79 7.66 -7.15 -2.18
C VAL A 79 6.46 -6.25 -2.49
N VAL A 80 5.33 -6.57 -1.89
CA VAL A 80 4.11 -5.75 -1.94
C VAL A 80 3.98 -5.05 -0.60
N LEU A 81 3.81 -3.73 -0.62
CA LEU A 81 3.65 -2.90 0.58
C LEU A 81 2.26 -2.29 0.55
N CYS A 82 1.40 -2.73 1.48
CA CYS A 82 0.08 -2.15 1.69
C CYS A 82 0.20 -0.92 2.59
N ILE A 83 -0.19 0.25 2.10
CA ILE A 83 0.01 1.53 2.79
C ILE A 83 -1.32 2.27 2.91
N SER A 84 -1.67 2.66 4.13
CA SER A 84 -2.86 3.44 4.43
C SER A 84 -2.64 4.38 5.62
N GLY A 85 -3.65 5.20 5.92
CA GLY A 85 -3.69 6.02 7.13
C GLY A 85 -4.16 5.26 8.37
N ASP A 86 -4.33 3.93 8.30
CA ASP A 86 -4.78 3.13 9.44
C ASP A 86 -3.66 2.90 10.46
N LEU A 87 -4.07 2.58 11.69
CA LEU A 87 -3.12 2.08 12.69
C LEU A 87 -2.65 0.67 12.32
N PRO A 88 -1.39 0.29 12.66
CA PRO A 88 -0.85 -1.04 12.36
C PRO A 88 -1.73 -2.21 12.87
N PHE A 89 -2.44 -2.01 13.99
CA PHE A 89 -3.34 -3.00 14.55
C PHE A 89 -4.53 -3.33 13.64
N ALA A 90 -5.07 -2.34 12.93
CA ALA A 90 -6.18 -2.54 11.99
C ALA A 90 -5.70 -3.27 10.72
N GLN A 91 -4.49 -2.94 10.25
CA GLN A 91 -3.86 -3.64 9.13
C GLN A 91 -3.56 -5.12 9.48
N ASN A 92 -3.09 -5.40 10.70
CA ASN A 92 -2.89 -6.78 11.17
C ASN A 92 -4.19 -7.59 11.18
N ARG A 93 -5.31 -6.97 11.57
CA ARG A 93 -6.62 -7.63 11.51
C ARG A 93 -6.98 -8.00 10.08
N PHE A 94 -6.69 -7.13 9.11
CA PHE A 94 -6.92 -7.38 7.69
C PHE A 94 -6.00 -8.49 7.14
N CYS A 95 -4.67 -8.37 7.29
CA CYS A 95 -3.71 -9.36 6.78
C CYS A 95 -3.90 -10.75 7.43
N GLY A 96 -4.20 -10.80 8.73
CA GLY A 96 -4.48 -12.03 9.47
C GLY A 96 -5.77 -12.73 9.04
N ALA A 97 -6.83 -11.98 8.73
CA ALA A 97 -8.08 -12.52 8.20
C ALA A 97 -7.94 -13.02 6.74
N GLU A 98 -7.02 -12.44 5.98
CA GLU A 98 -6.84 -12.69 4.54
C GLU A 98 -5.84 -13.82 4.22
N GLY A 99 -5.07 -14.28 5.22
CA GLY A 99 -4.07 -15.36 5.07
C GLY A 99 -2.81 -14.93 4.32
N LEU A 100 -2.53 -13.64 4.25
CA LEU A 100 -1.37 -13.07 3.57
C LEU A 100 -0.19 -13.04 4.56
N LYS A 101 0.66 -14.08 4.54
CA LYS A 101 1.82 -14.17 5.45
C LYS A 101 3.06 -13.38 5.01
N ASN A 102 3.05 -12.81 3.79
CA ASN A 102 4.21 -12.20 3.13
C ASN A 102 3.91 -10.82 2.51
N VAL A 103 2.97 -10.06 3.10
CA VAL A 103 2.57 -8.71 2.66
C VAL A 103 2.62 -7.76 3.84
#